data_AF-A0ABD0RXM7-F1
#
_entry.id   AF-A0ABD0RXM7-F1
#
_cell.length_a   1.000
_cell.length_b   1.000
_cell.length_c   1.000
_cell.angle_alpha   90.00
_cell.angle_beta   90.00
_cell.angle_gamma   90.00
#
_symmetry.space_group_name_H-M   'P 1'
#
loop_
_entity.id
_entity.type
_entity.pdbx_description
1 polymer ?
#
loop_
_entity_poly.entity_id
_entity_poly.type
_entity_poly.pdbx_seq_one_letter_code
_entity_poly.pdbx_strand_id
1 'polypeptide(L)'
;VNVWKALFGKEADKLEQANDDDKTYYIIEKEPLINAYISVPKENSTLNCAAFTGGIVEAILTHSGFPAKVTVHWHKGTTLMIKFDEAVIARDKTLDGR
;
A
#
# COMPACT_ATOMS: atom_id res chain seq x y z
N VAL A 1 -16.15 4.42 -3.52
CA VAL A 1 -15.39 5.07 -2.41
C VAL A 1 -13.93 4.66 -2.56
N ASN A 2 -12.99 5.61 -2.49
CA ASN A 2 -11.56 5.33 -2.64
C ASN A 2 -10.90 5.29 -1.25
N VAL A 3 -10.10 4.25 -0.98
CA VAL A 3 -9.58 3.93 0.36
C VAL A 3 -8.77 5.08 0.95
N TRP A 4 -7.83 5.64 0.19
CA TRP A 4 -6.90 6.67 0.70
C TRP A 4 -7.62 7.98 1.09
N LYS A 5 -8.55 8.44 0.25
CA LYS A 5 -9.38 9.61 0.57
C LYS A 5 -10.26 9.37 1.80
N ALA A 6 -10.78 8.15 1.96
CA ALA A 6 -11.60 7.79 3.12
C ALA A 6 -10.78 7.71 4.42
N LEU A 7 -9.54 7.22 4.35
CA LEU A 7 -8.68 7.05 5.51
C LEU A 7 -7.88 8.29 5.89
N PHE A 8 -7.52 9.16 4.94
CA PHE A 8 -6.56 10.26 5.16
C PHE A 8 -7.00 11.60 4.56
N GLY A 9 -8.16 11.67 3.91
CA GLY A 9 -8.65 12.91 3.27
C GLY A 9 -7.85 13.37 2.06
N LYS A 10 -6.86 12.59 1.60
CA LYS A 10 -6.00 12.90 0.44
C LYS A 10 -5.73 11.67 -0.43
N GLU A 11 -5.17 11.90 -1.61
CA GLU A 11 -4.63 10.82 -2.45
C GLU A 11 -3.25 10.36 -1.97
N ALA A 12 -2.88 9.14 -2.35
CA ALA A 12 -1.54 8.64 -2.10
C ALA A 12 -0.52 9.43 -2.91
N ASP A 13 0.66 9.71 -2.35
CA ASP A 13 1.64 10.55 -3.05
C ASP A 13 2.18 9.85 -4.32
N LYS A 14 2.40 8.53 -4.27
CA LYS A 14 2.79 7.73 -5.43
C LYS A 14 2.23 6.32 -5.43
N LEU A 15 2.08 5.79 -6.64
CA LEU A 15 1.88 4.38 -6.94
C LEU A 15 2.97 3.96 -7.95
N GLU A 16 3.86 3.05 -7.53
CA GLU A 16 4.98 2.55 -8.35
C GLU A 16 4.86 1.01 -8.50
N GLN A 17 5.34 0.45 -9.60
CA GLN A 17 5.55 -1.01 -9.76
C GLN A 17 7.03 -1.32 -9.57
N ALA A 18 7.37 -2.49 -9.04
CA ALA A 18 8.75 -2.97 -9.04
C ALA A 18 9.24 -3.21 -10.47
N ASN A 19 10.51 -2.86 -10.74
CA ASN A 19 11.07 -2.99 -12.08
C ASN A 19 11.23 -4.45 -12.53
N ASP A 20 11.56 -5.34 -11.58
CA ASP A 20 11.96 -6.73 -11.87
C ASP A 20 10.96 -7.78 -11.35
N ASP A 21 9.81 -7.35 -10.80
CA ASP A 21 8.78 -8.24 -10.24
C ASP A 21 7.39 -7.67 -10.53
N ASP A 22 6.70 -8.25 -11.51
CA ASP A 22 5.38 -7.78 -11.95
C ASP A 22 4.29 -7.95 -10.90
N LYS A 23 4.52 -8.77 -9.88
CA LYS A 23 3.64 -8.97 -8.71
C LYS A 23 3.76 -7.90 -7.64
N THR A 24 4.82 -7.09 -7.69
CA THR A 24 5.16 -6.18 -6.58
C THR A 24 4.88 -4.73 -6.95
N TYR A 25 4.10 -4.07 -6.09
CA TYR A 25 3.69 -2.68 -6.22
C TYR A 25 3.97 -1.92 -4.91
N TYR A 26 4.08 -0.61 -5.02
CA TYR A 26 4.38 0.29 -3.91
C TYR A 26 3.39 1.43 -3.84
N ILE A 27 2.77 1.62 -2.68
CA ILE A 27 2.10 2.88 -2.31
C ILE A 27 3.07 3.65 -1.42
N ILE A 28 3.41 4.88 -1.82
CA ILE A 28 4.43 5.69 -1.14
C ILE A 28 3.79 6.96 -0.60
N GLU A 29 4.12 7.26 0.65
CA GLU A 29 3.71 8.44 1.41
C GLU A 29 4.94 9.15 1.93
N LYS A 30 5.16 10.39 1.48
CA LYS A 30 6.33 11.18 1.87
C LYS A 30 6.27 11.57 3.34
N GLU A 31 5.09 11.94 3.81
CA GLU A 31 4.84 12.27 5.21
C GLU A 31 4.13 11.10 5.91
N PRO A 32 4.50 10.77 7.15
CA PRO A 32 3.87 9.68 7.91
C PRO A 32 2.35 9.82 7.96
N LEU A 33 1.63 8.72 7.70
CA LEU A 33 0.16 8.64 7.74
C LEU A 33 -0.44 9.11 9.09
N ILE A 34 0.34 8.96 10.16
CA ILE A 34 -0.01 9.37 11.52
C ILE A 34 -0.12 10.90 11.68
N ASN A 35 0.57 11.68 10.84
CA ASN A 35 0.53 13.14 10.90
C ASN A 35 -0.86 13.71 10.55
N ALA A 36 -1.75 12.91 9.96
CA ALA A 36 -3.16 13.28 9.81
C ALA A 36 -3.91 13.34 11.16
N TYR A 37 -3.42 12.64 12.20
CA TYR A 37 -4.20 12.40 13.42
C TYR A 37 -3.47 12.71 14.73
N ILE A 38 -2.13 12.82 14.75
CA ILE A 38 -1.39 13.21 15.96
C ILE A 38 -0.19 14.12 15.64
N SER A 39 0.11 15.02 16.58
CA SER A 39 1.31 15.87 16.58
C SER A 39 2.46 15.18 17.32
N VAL A 40 3.02 14.12 16.76
CA VAL A 40 4.24 13.51 17.32
C VAL A 40 5.47 14.05 16.59
N PRO A 41 6.52 14.50 17.30
CA PRO A 41 7.77 14.94 16.67
C PRO A 41 8.30 13.86 15.73
N LYS A 42 8.75 14.26 14.52
CA LYS A 42 9.21 13.34 13.46
C LYS A 42 10.25 12.31 13.95
N GLU A 43 11.01 12.69 14.97
CA GLU A 43 12.06 11.93 15.64
C GLU A 43 11.55 10.65 16.33
N ASN A 44 10.29 10.65 16.76
CA ASN A 44 9.62 9.51 17.43
C ASN A 44 8.61 8.81 16.51
N SER A 45 8.66 9.08 15.21
CA SER A 45 7.73 8.49 14.25
C SER A 45 7.97 6.97 14.13
N THR A 46 7.02 6.17 14.62
CA THR A 46 7.05 4.71 14.51
C THR A 46 6.22 4.21 13.33
N LEU A 47 6.51 3.01 12.83
CA LEU A 47 5.74 2.38 11.74
C LEU A 47 4.37 1.83 12.16
N ASN A 48 3.98 1.98 13.44
CA ASN A 48 2.81 1.30 14.00
C ASN A 48 1.50 1.60 13.24
N CYS A 49 1.27 2.85 12.83
CA CYS A 49 0.06 3.19 12.06
C CYS A 49 0.15 2.87 10.57
N ALA A 50 1.36 2.84 10.03
CA ALA A 50 1.57 2.35 8.68
C ALA A 50 1.29 0.83 8.61
N ALA A 51 1.68 0.06 9.63
CA ALA A 51 1.34 -1.36 9.76
C ALA A 51 -0.17 -1.60 9.86
N PHE A 52 -0.90 -0.80 10.65
CA PHE A 52 -2.37 -0.86 10.71
C PHE A 52 -3.01 -0.58 9.33
N THR A 53 -2.53 0.46 8.64
CA THR A 53 -2.98 0.77 7.27
C THR A 53 -2.67 -0.37 6.31
N GLY A 54 -1.51 -1.02 6.44
CA GLY A 54 -1.15 -2.19 5.65
C GLY A 54 -2.11 -3.35 5.84
N GLY A 55 -2.56 -3.60 7.07
CA GLY A 55 -3.61 -4.59 7.34
C GLY A 55 -4.95 -4.26 6.68
N ILE A 56 -5.37 -2.98 6.70
CA ILE A 56 -6.59 -2.54 6.01
C ILE A 56 -6.46 -2.78 4.49
N VAL A 57 -5.34 -2.39 3.89
CA VAL A 57 -5.08 -2.57 2.46
C VAL A 57 -5.04 -4.06 2.09
N GLU A 58 -4.36 -4.89 2.87
CA GLU A 58 -4.29 -6.35 2.66
C GLU A 58 -5.69 -6.98 2.67
N ALA A 59 -6.52 -6.61 3.66
CA ALA A 59 -7.89 -7.11 3.78
C ALA A 59 -8.75 -6.66 2.58
N ILE A 60 -8.69 -5.39 2.19
CA ILE A 60 -9.47 -4.87 1.06
C ILE A 60 -9.10 -5.60 -0.23
N LEU A 61 -7.81 -5.76 -0.53
CA LEU A 61 -7.34 -6.46 -1.73
C LEU A 61 -7.81 -7.92 -1.72
N THR A 62 -7.59 -8.62 -0.61
CA THR A 62 -7.95 -10.03 -0.47
C THR A 62 -9.45 -10.26 -0.61
N HIS A 63 -10.28 -9.49 0.10
CA HIS A 63 -11.75 -9.61 0.04
C HIS A 63 -12.34 -9.11 -1.29
N SER A 64 -11.59 -8.32 -2.07
CA SER A 64 -11.97 -7.93 -3.42
C SER A 64 -11.56 -8.97 -4.48
N GLY A 65 -10.98 -10.11 -4.06
CA GLY A 65 -10.55 -11.18 -4.95
C GLY A 65 -9.15 -11.00 -5.55
N PHE A 66 -8.32 -10.15 -4.95
CA PHE A 66 -6.91 -9.91 -5.30
C PHE A 66 -6.01 -10.26 -4.10
N PRO A 67 -5.90 -11.54 -3.72
CA PRO A 67 -5.06 -11.96 -2.60
C PRO A 67 -3.62 -11.45 -2.77
N ALA A 68 -3.10 -10.87 -1.70
CA ALA A 68 -1.78 -10.24 -1.66
C ALA A 68 -1.21 -10.25 -0.25
N LYS A 69 0.11 -10.12 -0.14
CA LYS A 69 0.82 -9.79 1.09
C LYS A 69 1.20 -8.32 1.10
N VAL A 70 0.82 -7.60 2.16
CA VAL A 70 1.22 -6.21 2.37
C VAL A 70 2.24 -6.13 3.51
N THR A 71 3.36 -5.46 3.24
CA THR A 71 4.39 -5.16 4.23
C THR A 71 4.73 -3.68 4.20
N VAL A 72 5.30 -3.18 5.29
CA VAL A 72 5.50 -1.74 5.49
C VAL A 72 6.96 -1.46 5.74
N HIS A 73 7.50 -0.46 5.05
CA HIS A 73 8.93 -0.14 5.03
C HIS A 73 9.15 1.37 5.14
N TRP A 74 10.30 1.74 5.70
CA TRP A 74 10.84 3.10 5.54
C TRP A 74 11.59 3.18 4.22
N HIS A 75 10.93 3.73 3.20
CA HIS A 75 11.52 3.95 1.88
C HIS A 75 10.83 5.15 1.23
N LYS A 76 11.60 6.19 0.84
CA LYS A 76 11.07 7.46 0.31
C LYS A 76 9.94 8.09 1.18
N GLY A 77 10.00 7.86 2.50
CA GLY A 77 8.89 8.09 3.43
C GLY A 77 8.35 6.74 3.95
N THR A 78 7.04 6.66 4.18
CA THR A 78 6.35 5.40 4.48
C THR A 78 5.95 4.72 3.19
N THR A 79 6.39 3.48 2.98
CA THR A 79 6.02 2.67 1.80
C THR A 79 5.25 1.43 2.23
N LEU A 80 4.11 1.18 1.60
CA LEU A 80 3.44 -0.11 1.61
C LEU A 80 3.85 -0.89 0.38
N MET A 81 4.58 -1.99 0.57
CA MET A 81 4.88 -2.96 -0.46
C MET A 81 3.73 -3.95 -0.53
N ILE A 82 3.08 -4.03 -1.68
CA ILE A 82 1.98 -4.94 -1.99
C ILE A 82 2.54 -5.99 -2.94
N LYS A 83 2.55 -7.26 -2.51
CA LYS A 83 2.96 -8.38 -3.35
C LYS A 83 1.77 -9.30 -3.59
N PHE A 84 1.25 -9.28 -4.81
CA PHE A 84 0.13 -10.13 -5.21
C PHE A 84 0.55 -11.60 -5.32
N ASP A 85 -0.42 -12.49 -5.10
CA ASP A 85 -0.24 -13.91 -5.43
C ASP A 85 -0.11 -14.08 -6.96
N GLU A 86 0.67 -15.07 -7.38
CA GLU A 86 0.90 -15.38 -8.80
C GLU A 86 -0.41 -15.56 -9.58
N ALA A 87 -1.42 -16.18 -8.95
CA ALA A 87 -2.73 -16.41 -9.56
C ALA A 87 -3.45 -15.10 -9.93
N VAL A 88 -3.21 -14.01 -9.20
CA VAL A 88 -3.80 -12.70 -9.50
C VAL A 88 -3.21 -12.14 -10.78
N ILE A 89 -1.88 -12.13 -10.90
CA ILE A 89 -1.18 -11.62 -12.09
C ILE A 89 -1.44 -12.50 -13.30
N ALA A 90 -1.48 -13.82 -13.14
CA ALA A 90 -1.85 -14.74 -14.23
C ALA A 90 -3.26 -14.45 -14.75
N ARG A 91 -4.25 -14.28 -13.85
CA ARG A 91 -5.61 -13.92 -14.22
C ARG A 91 -5.66 -12.55 -14.92
N ASP A 92 -4.94 -11.56 -14.39
CA ASP A 92 -4.90 -10.21 -14.94
C ASP A 92 -4.40 -10.21 -16.40
N LYS A 93 -3.28 -10.89 -16.68
CA LYS A 93 -2.75 -11.06 -18.04
C LYS A 93 -3.76 -11.69 -19.01
N THR A 94 -4.47 -12.74 -18.57
CA THR A 94 -5.48 -13.39 -19.43
C THR A 94 -6.67 -12.48 -19.74
N LEU A 95 -7.05 -11.60 -18.82
CA LEU A 95 -8.16 -10.66 -19.00
C LEU A 95 -7.74 -9.47 -19.88
N ASP A 96 -6.47 -9.06 -19.81
CA ASP A 96 -5.87 -8.01 -20.63
C ASP A 96 -5.65 -8.45 -22.10
N GLY A 97 -5.90 -9.73 -22.43
CA GLY A 97 -5.64 -10.29 -23.76
C GLY A 97 -4.16 -10.38 -24.12
N ARG A 98 -3.28 -10.39 -23.11
CA ARG A 98 -1.82 -10.49 -23.23
C ARG A 98 -1.30 -11.86 -22.86
#